data_AF-A0A932YEV1-F1
#
_entry.id   AF-A0A932YEV1-F1
#
_cell.length_a   1.000
_cell.length_b   1.000
_cell.length_c   1.000
_cell.angle_alpha   90.00
_cell.angle_beta   90.00
_cell.angle_gamma   90.00
#
_symmetry.space_group_name_H-M   'P 1'
#
loop_
_entity.id
_entity.type
_entity.pdbx_description
1 polymer ?
#
loop_
_entity_poly.entity_id
_entity_poly.type
_entity_poly.pdbx_seq_one_letter_code
_entity_poly.pdbx_strand_id
1 'polypeptide(L)'
;MVNYSDIWERYSAVSLLSEEDAKEYLVRLHEELKAGLELMGSVAGSEVVEILKDVSVEKKDALLQTIATILTYTALAGYTLYLVEHGVNPLGVDLKDRETTKGLGSRWMEGYKKDQHQTVEKAIDPIIKLMLDNIRDIRTNQLLALRPDIIDLPYKTSERVFQYLGWAAHEGYILAVLESQLGKHD
;
A
#
# COMPACT_ATOMS: atom_id res chain seq x y z
N MET A 1 6.51 -6.73 25.66
CA MET A 1 7.45 -6.41 24.57
C MET A 1 6.79 -6.83 23.28
N VAL A 2 6.70 -5.96 22.27
CA VAL A 2 6.10 -6.31 20.98
C VAL A 2 6.98 -7.36 20.30
N ASN A 3 6.40 -8.46 19.83
CA ASN A 3 7.13 -9.52 19.12
C ASN A 3 7.12 -9.23 17.62
N TYR A 4 8.08 -8.42 17.16
CA TYR A 4 8.18 -8.00 15.77
C TYR A 4 8.52 -9.16 14.81
N SER A 5 9.21 -10.20 15.26
CA SER A 5 9.48 -11.40 14.43
C SER A 5 8.17 -12.10 14.07
N ASP A 6 7.31 -12.33 15.06
CA ASP A 6 6.01 -12.96 14.87
C ASP A 6 5.08 -12.13 13.97
N ILE A 7 5.09 -10.79 14.11
CA ILE A 7 4.36 -9.90 13.20
C ILE A 7 4.84 -10.09 11.76
N TRP A 8 6.16 -10.10 11.54
CA TRP A 8 6.73 -10.26 10.21
C TRP A 8 6.45 -11.65 9.60
N GLU A 9 6.53 -12.71 10.40
CA GLU A 9 6.22 -14.09 9.98
C GLU A 9 4.75 -14.22 9.55
N ARG A 10 3.83 -13.70 10.38
CA ARG A 10 2.39 -13.69 10.05
C ARG A 10 2.11 -12.85 8.82
N TYR A 11 2.75 -11.69 8.68
CA TYR A 11 2.61 -10.85 7.48
C TYR A 11 3.13 -11.57 6.24
N SER A 12 4.29 -12.22 6.33
CA SER A 12 4.91 -12.96 5.22
C SER A 12 4.03 -14.12 4.75
N ALA A 13 3.35 -14.81 5.67
CA ALA A 13 2.40 -15.85 5.32
C ALA A 13 1.20 -15.31 4.50
N VAL A 14 0.75 -14.09 4.80
CA VAL A 14 -0.34 -13.42 4.06
C VAL A 14 0.15 -12.76 2.77
N SER A 15 1.43 -12.46 2.61
CA SER A 15 1.95 -11.82 1.40
C SER A 15 2.32 -12.81 0.28
N LEU A 16 2.43 -14.09 0.62
CA LEU A 16 2.75 -15.21 -0.29
C LEU A 16 1.50 -15.98 -0.76
N LEU A 17 0.35 -15.31 -0.82
CA LEU A 17 -0.90 -15.92 -1.25
C LEU A 17 -0.84 -16.44 -2.68
N SER A 18 -1.57 -17.53 -2.93
CA SER A 18 -1.90 -17.93 -4.29
C SER A 18 -2.76 -16.85 -4.96
N GLU A 19 -2.85 -16.87 -6.29
CA GLU A 19 -3.72 -15.94 -7.03
C GLU A 19 -5.19 -16.09 -6.60
N GLU A 20 -5.61 -17.30 -6.26
CA GLU A 20 -6.96 -17.61 -5.76
C GLU A 20 -7.21 -16.98 -4.39
N ASP A 21 -6.30 -17.19 -3.43
CA ASP A 21 -6.42 -16.62 -2.09
C ASP A 21 -6.31 -15.09 -2.10
N ALA A 22 -5.51 -14.53 -3.01
CA ALA A 22 -5.40 -13.08 -3.18
C ALA A 22 -6.71 -12.47 -3.71
N LYS A 23 -7.39 -13.16 -4.64
CA LYS A 23 -8.73 -12.75 -5.12
C LYS A 23 -9.76 -12.86 -4.01
N GLU A 24 -9.72 -13.93 -3.25
CA GLU A 24 -10.65 -14.12 -2.13
C GLU A 24 -10.44 -13.04 -1.04
N TYR A 25 -9.18 -12.73 -0.71
CA TYR A 25 -8.85 -11.66 0.21
C TYR A 25 -9.42 -10.32 -0.24
N LEU A 26 -9.24 -9.96 -1.53
CA LEU A 26 -9.82 -8.75 -2.11
C LEU A 26 -11.35 -8.73 -2.01
N VAL A 27 -12.01 -9.86 -2.29
CA VAL A 27 -13.47 -9.95 -2.17
C VAL A 27 -13.92 -9.66 -0.74
N ARG A 28 -13.17 -10.11 0.27
CA ARG A 28 -13.45 -9.93 1.71
C ARG A 28 -13.19 -8.53 2.26
N LEU A 29 -12.71 -7.59 1.46
CA LEU A 29 -12.53 -6.20 1.89
C LEU A 29 -13.84 -5.40 1.80
N HIS A 30 -14.06 -4.48 2.74
CA HIS A 30 -15.15 -3.50 2.66
C HIS A 30 -14.99 -2.60 1.41
N GLU A 31 -16.11 -2.22 0.78
CA GLU A 31 -16.10 -1.40 -0.44
C GLU A 31 -15.42 -0.03 -0.23
N GLU A 32 -15.64 0.61 0.91
CA GLU A 32 -14.96 1.89 1.23
C GLU A 32 -13.43 1.75 1.39
N LEU A 33 -12.95 0.60 1.87
CA LEU A 33 -11.52 0.32 1.90
C LEU A 33 -10.97 0.14 0.48
N LYS A 34 -11.67 -0.59 -0.38
CA LYS A 34 -11.30 -0.72 -1.80
C LYS A 34 -11.23 0.64 -2.49
N ALA A 35 -12.25 1.48 -2.28
CA ALA A 35 -12.28 2.84 -2.81
C ALA A 35 -11.11 3.69 -2.28
N GLY A 36 -10.74 3.54 -1.01
CA GLY A 36 -9.55 4.17 -0.44
C GLY A 36 -8.25 3.72 -1.11
N LEU A 37 -8.08 2.41 -1.33
CA LEU A 37 -6.93 1.84 -2.04
C LEU A 37 -6.85 2.32 -3.50
N GLU A 38 -7.98 2.39 -4.20
CA GLU A 38 -8.08 2.91 -5.57
C GLU A 38 -7.74 4.40 -5.65
N LEU A 39 -8.19 5.19 -4.67
CA LEU A 39 -7.87 6.61 -4.57
C LEU A 39 -6.36 6.83 -4.40
N MET A 40 -5.72 6.10 -3.49
CA MET A 40 -4.27 6.15 -3.30
C MET A 40 -3.52 5.70 -4.55
N GLY A 41 -3.96 4.61 -5.18
CA GLY A 41 -3.42 4.13 -6.44
C GLY A 41 -3.54 5.17 -7.56
N SER A 42 -4.65 5.93 -7.60
CA SER A 42 -4.86 7.01 -8.57
C SER A 42 -3.93 8.20 -8.33
N VAL A 43 -3.72 8.59 -7.06
CA VAL A 43 -2.78 9.66 -6.68
C VAL A 43 -1.35 9.27 -7.09
N ALA A 44 -0.86 8.11 -6.66
CA ALA A 44 0.47 7.65 -7.03
C ALA A 44 0.62 7.41 -8.54
N GLY A 45 -0.40 6.86 -9.19
CA GLY A 45 -0.43 6.65 -10.63
C GLY A 45 -0.29 7.96 -11.40
N SER A 46 -0.99 9.02 -10.98
CA SER A 46 -0.89 10.35 -11.59
C SER A 46 0.52 10.94 -11.46
N GLU A 47 1.14 10.79 -10.29
CA GLU A 47 2.52 11.23 -10.07
C GLU A 47 3.52 10.44 -10.93
N VAL A 48 3.34 9.13 -11.08
CA VAL A 48 4.17 8.29 -11.96
C VAL A 48 3.99 8.68 -13.43
N VAL A 49 2.77 9.01 -13.87
CA VAL A 49 2.52 9.53 -15.23
C VAL A 49 3.34 10.80 -15.46
N GLU A 50 3.33 11.73 -14.50
CA GLU A 50 4.12 12.96 -14.59
C GLU A 50 5.63 12.69 -14.57
N ILE A 51 6.11 11.73 -13.77
CA ILE A 51 7.53 11.31 -13.76
C ILE A 51 7.95 10.79 -15.13
N LEU A 52 7.08 10.03 -15.79
CA LEU A 52 7.40 9.36 -17.05
C LEU A 52 7.05 10.20 -18.29
N LYS A 53 6.47 11.40 -18.15
CA LYS A 53 5.89 12.15 -19.28
C LYS A 53 6.87 12.38 -20.44
N ASP A 54 8.10 12.76 -20.12
CA ASP A 54 9.15 13.08 -21.11
C ASP A 54 10.01 11.86 -21.48
N VAL A 55 9.73 10.70 -20.89
CA VAL A 55 10.49 9.48 -21.17
C VAL A 55 9.86 8.74 -22.35
N SER A 56 10.69 8.48 -23.36
CA SER A 56 10.35 7.58 -24.46
C SER A 56 10.58 6.15 -24.00
N VAL A 57 9.47 5.44 -23.75
CA VAL A 57 9.48 4.03 -23.36
C VAL A 57 8.60 3.26 -24.33
N GLU A 58 9.12 2.16 -24.86
CA GLU A 58 8.30 1.24 -25.65
C GLU A 58 7.21 0.64 -24.74
N LYS A 59 5.95 0.64 -25.19
CA LYS A 59 4.80 0.16 -24.40
C LYS A 59 4.64 0.90 -23.05
N LYS A 60 4.78 2.23 -23.08
CA LYS A 60 4.57 3.13 -21.93
C LYS A 60 3.23 2.87 -21.22
N ASP A 61 2.15 2.66 -21.95
CA ASP A 61 0.83 2.39 -21.34
C ASP A 61 0.82 1.11 -20.52
N ALA A 62 1.44 0.04 -21.04
CA ALA A 62 1.58 -1.22 -20.30
C ALA A 62 2.50 -1.04 -19.06
N LEU A 63 3.46 -0.11 -19.11
CA LEU A 63 4.36 0.17 -17.98
C LEU A 63 3.58 0.85 -16.88
N LEU A 64 2.85 1.90 -17.24
CA LEU A 64 1.99 2.66 -16.35
C LEU A 64 0.94 1.76 -15.70
N GLN A 65 0.31 0.87 -16.47
CA GLN A 65 -0.64 -0.10 -15.92
C GLN A 65 0.02 -1.03 -14.90
N THR A 66 1.21 -1.56 -15.22
CA THR A 66 1.94 -2.45 -14.30
C THR A 66 2.33 -1.74 -13.01
N ILE A 67 2.86 -0.51 -13.11
CA ILE A 67 3.23 0.30 -11.95
C ILE A 67 2.01 0.63 -11.10
N ALA A 68 0.90 1.07 -11.72
CA ALA A 68 -0.34 1.37 -11.01
C ALA A 68 -0.87 0.15 -10.23
N THR A 69 -0.89 -1.03 -10.87
CA THR A 69 -1.29 -2.28 -10.21
C THR A 69 -0.39 -2.60 -9.02
N ILE A 70 0.93 -2.48 -9.17
CA ILE A 70 1.88 -2.76 -8.09
C ILE A 70 1.73 -1.74 -6.95
N LEU A 71 1.51 -0.46 -7.24
CA LEU A 71 1.26 0.57 -6.22
C LEU A 71 0.03 0.23 -5.38
N THR A 72 -1.08 -0.16 -6.00
CA THR A 72 -2.30 -0.58 -5.27
C THR A 72 -2.04 -1.80 -4.38
N TYR A 73 -1.33 -2.81 -4.90
CA TYR A 73 -0.94 -3.98 -4.08
C TYR A 73 0.06 -3.64 -2.97
N THR A 74 0.87 -2.60 -3.16
CA THR A 74 1.81 -2.12 -2.15
C THR A 74 1.07 -1.39 -1.03
N ALA A 75 0.05 -0.59 -1.36
CA ALA A 75 -0.86 -0.02 -0.37
C ALA A 75 -1.64 -1.09 0.39
N LEU A 76 -2.18 -2.08 -0.32
CA LEU A 76 -2.84 -3.21 0.36
C LEU A 76 -1.88 -3.92 1.32
N ALA A 77 -0.63 -4.15 0.92
CA ALA A 77 0.39 -4.75 1.77
C ALA A 77 0.66 -3.94 3.06
N GLY A 78 0.73 -2.61 2.97
CA GLY A 78 0.85 -1.74 4.14
C GLY A 78 -0.35 -1.86 5.08
N TYR A 79 -1.56 -1.86 4.52
CA TYR A 79 -2.80 -2.07 5.27
C TYR A 79 -2.81 -3.43 5.98
N THR A 80 -2.42 -4.48 5.26
CA THR A 80 -2.30 -5.85 5.79
C THR A 80 -1.32 -5.93 6.96
N LEU A 81 -0.18 -5.23 6.88
CA LEU A 81 0.81 -5.21 7.96
C LEU A 81 0.20 -4.66 9.26
N TYR A 82 -0.57 -3.56 9.17
CA TYR A 82 -1.27 -3.00 10.32
C TYR A 82 -2.25 -4.00 10.94
N LEU A 83 -3.05 -4.69 10.11
CA LEU A 83 -3.99 -5.70 10.59
C LEU A 83 -3.26 -6.81 11.37
N VAL A 84 -2.18 -7.33 10.81
CA VAL A 84 -1.39 -8.41 11.43
C VAL A 84 -0.75 -7.96 12.74
N GLU A 85 -0.18 -6.75 12.77
CA GLU A 85 0.36 -6.11 13.98
C GLU A 85 -0.69 -6.07 15.09
N HIS A 86 -1.94 -5.74 14.74
CA HIS A 86 -3.07 -5.64 15.66
C HIS A 86 -3.81 -6.97 15.87
N GLY A 87 -3.20 -8.10 15.48
CA GLY A 87 -3.73 -9.43 15.76
C GLY A 87 -4.90 -9.87 14.87
N VAL A 88 -5.23 -9.11 13.82
CA VAL A 88 -6.28 -9.45 12.87
C VAL A 88 -5.68 -10.35 11.79
N ASN A 89 -6.25 -11.54 11.61
CA ASN A 89 -5.93 -12.41 10.48
C ASN A 89 -6.81 -12.02 9.27
N PRO A 90 -6.26 -11.35 8.24
CA PRO A 90 -7.01 -10.91 7.07
C PRO A 90 -7.61 -12.07 6.24
N LEU A 91 -7.08 -13.28 6.38
CA LEU A 91 -7.57 -14.49 5.70
C LEU A 91 -8.61 -15.25 6.54
N GLY A 92 -8.70 -14.96 7.83
CA GLY A 92 -9.61 -15.63 8.76
C GLY A 92 -10.83 -14.78 9.14
N VAL A 93 -10.81 -13.49 8.83
CA VAL A 93 -11.84 -12.53 9.21
C VAL A 93 -12.48 -11.95 7.96
N ASP A 94 -13.82 -11.92 7.91
CA ASP A 94 -14.52 -11.15 6.90
C ASP A 94 -14.47 -9.66 7.27
N LEU A 95 -13.89 -8.85 6.38
CA LEU A 95 -13.74 -7.40 6.58
C LEU A 95 -14.81 -6.63 5.80
N LYS A 96 -15.74 -7.31 5.11
CA LYS A 96 -16.75 -6.69 4.23
C LYS A 96 -17.73 -5.77 4.92
N ASP A 97 -18.04 -6.02 6.20
CA ASP A 97 -19.09 -5.31 6.94
C ASP A 97 -18.52 -4.45 8.08
N ARG A 98 -17.25 -4.05 7.98
CA ARG A 98 -16.63 -3.16 8.97
C ARG A 98 -17.15 -1.73 8.84
N GLU A 99 -18.10 -1.38 9.71
CA GLU A 99 -18.60 0.01 9.88
C GLU A 99 -17.49 1.03 10.15
N THR A 100 -16.35 0.59 10.74
CA THR A 100 -15.17 1.44 11.00
C THR A 100 -14.51 1.99 9.74
N THR A 101 -14.87 1.49 8.56
CA THR A 101 -14.37 1.97 7.26
C THR A 101 -15.22 3.11 6.69
N LYS A 102 -16.34 3.46 7.33
CA LYS A 102 -17.24 4.51 6.85
C LYS A 102 -16.59 5.89 6.88
N GLY A 103 -16.55 6.57 5.74
CA GLY A 103 -15.89 7.85 5.54
C GLY A 103 -14.36 7.77 5.51
N LEU A 104 -13.77 6.57 5.41
CA LEU A 104 -12.33 6.37 5.51
C LEU A 104 -11.55 7.09 4.40
N GLY A 105 -12.05 7.05 3.16
CA GLY A 105 -11.44 7.78 2.04
C GLY A 105 -11.45 9.29 2.25
N SER A 106 -12.55 9.86 2.76
CA SER A 106 -12.65 11.29 3.10
C SER A 106 -11.66 11.65 4.21
N ARG A 107 -11.56 10.82 5.24
CA ARG A 107 -10.64 11.02 6.36
C ARG A 107 -9.18 10.97 5.92
N TRP A 108 -8.86 10.02 5.04
CA TRP A 108 -7.55 9.93 4.42
C TRP A 108 -7.24 11.22 3.63
N MET A 109 -8.15 11.66 2.76
CA MET A 109 -7.96 12.90 1.98
C MET A 109 -7.79 14.15 2.84
N GLU A 110 -8.53 14.27 3.94
CA GLU A 110 -8.37 15.37 4.90
C GLU A 110 -6.96 15.41 5.49
N GLY A 111 -6.45 14.26 5.95
CA GLY A 111 -5.08 14.14 6.45
C GLY A 111 -4.04 14.46 5.38
N TYR A 112 -4.24 13.93 4.17
CA TYR A 112 -3.32 14.16 3.05
C TYR A 112 -3.21 15.65 2.70
N LYS A 113 -4.35 16.33 2.61
CA LYS A 113 -4.41 17.78 2.31
C LYS A 113 -3.85 18.64 3.44
N LYS A 114 -3.99 18.19 4.69
CA LYS A 114 -3.54 18.95 5.86
C LYS A 114 -2.02 18.97 5.98
N ASP A 115 -1.38 17.81 5.92
CA ASP A 115 0.05 17.67 6.17
C ASP A 115 0.70 16.47 5.48
N GLN A 116 0.08 15.94 4.42
CA GLN A 116 0.52 14.71 3.75
C GLN A 116 0.71 13.56 4.75
N HIS A 117 -0.15 13.52 5.77
CA HIS A 117 -0.14 12.56 6.88
C HIS A 117 1.14 12.50 7.72
N GLN A 118 2.03 13.49 7.62
CA GLN A 118 3.27 13.52 8.40
C GLN A 118 3.05 13.37 9.91
N THR A 119 1.93 13.89 10.44
CA THR A 119 1.57 13.72 11.85
C THR A 119 1.34 12.24 12.21
N VAL A 120 0.63 11.49 11.36
CA VAL A 120 0.36 10.06 11.59
C VAL A 120 1.64 9.27 11.36
N GLU A 121 2.36 9.56 10.27
CA GLU A 121 3.59 8.86 9.91
C GLU A 121 4.68 8.97 10.99
N LYS A 122 4.82 10.13 11.64
CA LYS A 122 5.77 10.32 12.74
C LYS A 122 5.44 9.48 13.98
N ALA A 123 4.18 9.08 14.15
CA ALA A 123 3.74 8.25 15.27
C ALA A 123 3.92 6.74 15.02
N ILE A 124 4.21 6.32 13.79
CA ILE A 124 4.47 4.91 13.45
C ILE A 124 5.76 4.45 14.15
N ASP A 125 5.68 3.27 14.79
CA ASP A 125 6.82 2.62 15.44
C ASP A 125 8.01 2.47 14.45
N PRO A 126 9.25 2.83 14.84
CA PRO A 126 10.40 2.75 13.94
C PRO A 126 10.68 1.37 13.36
N ILE A 127 10.40 0.29 14.09
CA ILE A 127 10.58 -1.08 13.61
C ILE A 127 9.50 -1.42 12.57
N ILE A 128 8.28 -0.93 12.75
CA ILE A 128 7.22 -1.07 11.74
C ILE A 128 7.60 -0.28 10.46
N LYS A 129 8.23 0.89 10.58
CA LYS A 129 8.77 1.61 9.40
C LYS A 129 9.78 0.77 8.62
N LEU A 130 10.70 0.09 9.32
CA LEU A 130 11.65 -0.83 8.68
C LEU A 130 10.94 -2.00 7.97
N MET A 131 9.83 -2.49 8.52
CA MET A 131 9.01 -3.50 7.84
C MET A 131 8.32 -2.94 6.59
N LEU A 132 7.81 -1.70 6.63
CA LEU A 132 7.23 -1.03 5.46
C LEU A 132 8.29 -0.79 4.36
N ASP A 133 9.51 -0.43 4.74
CA ASP A 133 10.65 -0.34 3.81
C ASP A 133 10.98 -1.71 3.19
N ASN A 134 10.92 -2.80 3.96
CA ASN A 134 11.08 -4.14 3.41
C ASN A 134 9.95 -4.51 2.42
N ILE A 135 8.71 -4.07 2.69
CA ILE A 135 7.59 -4.23 1.75
C ILE A 135 7.87 -3.51 0.44
N ARG A 136 8.38 -2.26 0.50
CA ARG A 136 8.83 -1.51 -0.69
C ARG A 136 9.85 -2.32 -1.49
N ASP A 137 10.84 -2.92 -0.84
CA ASP A 137 11.90 -3.65 -1.52
C ASP A 137 11.38 -4.92 -2.20
N ILE A 138 10.46 -5.65 -1.54
CA ILE A 138 9.77 -6.80 -2.15
C ILE A 138 8.99 -6.37 -3.41
N ARG A 139 8.27 -5.24 -3.33
CA ARG A 139 7.46 -4.73 -4.45
C ARG A 139 8.31 -4.15 -5.57
N THR A 140 9.46 -3.56 -5.24
CA THR A 140 10.48 -3.15 -6.21
C THR A 140 10.98 -4.35 -7.00
N ASN A 141 11.33 -5.44 -6.31
CA ASN A 141 11.76 -6.67 -6.97
C ASN A 141 10.67 -7.27 -7.86
N GLN A 142 9.40 -7.22 -7.43
CA GLN A 142 8.27 -7.65 -8.25
C GLN A 142 8.13 -6.78 -9.52
N LEU A 143 8.26 -5.47 -9.40
CA LEU A 143 8.22 -4.55 -10.54
C LEU A 143 9.35 -4.83 -11.52
N LEU A 144 10.58 -5.02 -11.03
CA LEU A 144 11.73 -5.37 -11.86
C LEU A 144 11.57 -6.72 -12.58
N ALA A 145 10.95 -7.70 -11.93
CA ALA A 145 10.68 -9.00 -12.54
C ALA A 145 9.64 -8.91 -13.68
N LEU A 146 8.62 -8.07 -13.52
CA LEU A 146 7.56 -7.89 -14.52
C LEU A 146 7.93 -6.91 -15.63
N ARG A 147 8.73 -5.88 -15.31
CA ARG A 147 9.14 -4.78 -16.17
C ARG A 147 10.64 -4.49 -16.00
N PRO A 148 11.51 -5.40 -16.48
CA PRO A 148 12.95 -5.20 -16.37
C PRO A 148 13.42 -3.96 -17.11
N ASP A 149 12.70 -3.52 -18.14
CA ASP A 149 12.95 -2.29 -18.90
C ASP A 149 12.91 -1.01 -18.05
N ILE A 150 12.39 -1.08 -16.82
CA ILE A 150 12.46 0.05 -15.87
C ILE A 150 13.90 0.42 -15.49
N ILE A 151 14.86 -0.52 -15.62
CA ILE A 151 16.29 -0.28 -15.34
C ILE A 151 16.94 0.60 -16.41
N ASP A 152 16.36 0.64 -17.60
CA ASP A 152 16.87 1.44 -18.72
C ASP A 152 16.44 2.91 -18.62
N LEU A 153 15.53 3.23 -17.69
CA LEU A 153 15.15 4.60 -17.38
C LEU A 153 16.32 5.36 -16.72
N PRO A 154 16.38 6.69 -16.88
CA PRO A 154 17.33 7.51 -16.12
C PRO A 154 17.21 7.23 -14.62
N TYR A 155 18.34 7.15 -13.91
CA TYR A 155 18.39 6.82 -12.48
C TYR A 155 17.37 7.63 -11.64
N LYS A 156 17.29 8.94 -11.84
CA LYS A 156 16.35 9.80 -11.09
C LYS A 156 14.88 9.47 -11.37
N THR A 157 14.58 8.95 -12.55
CA THR A 157 13.23 8.53 -12.92
C THR A 157 12.88 7.23 -12.22
N SER A 158 13.73 6.20 -12.30
CA SER A 158 13.50 4.92 -11.64
C SER A 158 13.49 5.06 -10.11
N GLU A 159 14.40 5.85 -9.54
CA GLU A 159 14.44 6.18 -8.11
C GLU A 159 13.09 6.78 -7.64
N ARG A 160 12.55 7.76 -8.37
CA ARG A 160 11.25 8.36 -8.03
C ARG A 160 10.11 7.36 -8.11
N VAL A 161 10.09 6.47 -9.11
CA VAL A 161 9.08 5.40 -9.18
C VAL A 161 9.17 4.49 -7.93
N PHE A 162 10.38 4.11 -7.52
CA PHE A 162 10.56 3.28 -6.32
C PHE A 162 10.21 4.01 -5.02
N GLN A 163 10.40 5.33 -4.94
CA GLN A 163 9.92 6.14 -3.82
C GLN A 163 8.39 6.08 -3.68
N TYR A 164 7.65 6.05 -4.79
CA TYR A 164 6.18 5.91 -4.74
C TYR A 164 5.73 4.52 -4.28
N LEU A 165 6.54 3.47 -4.47
CA LEU A 165 6.26 2.17 -3.84
C LEU A 165 6.37 2.27 -2.31
N GLY A 166 7.40 2.96 -1.81
CA GLY A 166 7.57 3.18 -0.37
C GLY A 166 6.43 4.02 0.21
N TRP A 167 6.09 5.11 -0.49
CA TRP A 167 4.94 5.94 -0.16
C TRP A 167 3.65 5.10 -0.09
N ALA A 168 3.35 4.30 -1.11
CA ALA A 168 2.14 3.48 -1.14
C ALA A 168 2.07 2.52 0.06
N ALA A 169 3.18 1.88 0.45
CA ALA A 169 3.21 1.01 1.62
C ALA A 169 2.87 1.78 2.90
N HIS A 170 3.47 2.96 3.08
CA HIS A 170 3.20 3.83 4.23
C HIS A 170 1.73 4.29 4.25
N GLU A 171 1.19 4.73 3.13
CA GLU A 171 -0.19 5.20 3.03
C GLU A 171 -1.21 4.09 3.29
N GLY A 172 -0.93 2.87 2.82
CA GLY A 172 -1.73 1.70 3.17
C GLY A 172 -1.81 1.45 4.67
N TYR A 173 -0.68 1.55 5.35
CA TYR A 173 -0.61 1.42 6.80
C TYR A 173 -1.34 2.59 7.51
N ILE A 174 -1.13 3.83 7.05
CA ILE A 174 -1.80 5.03 7.57
C ILE A 174 -3.32 4.91 7.40
N LEU A 175 -3.80 4.39 6.27
CA LEU A 175 -5.22 4.14 6.05
C LEU A 175 -5.79 3.23 7.14
N ALA A 176 -5.09 2.16 7.49
CA ALA A 176 -5.51 1.25 8.56
C ALA A 176 -5.47 1.91 9.95
N VAL A 177 -4.46 2.76 10.21
CA VAL A 177 -4.40 3.57 11.43
C VAL A 177 -5.63 4.48 11.52
N LEU A 178 -6.01 5.16 10.44
CA LEU A 178 -7.18 6.04 10.39
C LEU A 178 -8.49 5.26 10.59
N GLU A 179 -8.63 4.07 9.98
CA GLU A 179 -9.77 3.17 10.22
C GLU A 179 -9.90 2.84 11.73
N SER A 180 -8.78 2.52 12.39
CA SER A 180 -8.77 2.21 13.82
C SER A 180 -9.17 3.41 14.70
N GLN A 181 -8.91 4.63 14.24
CA GLN A 181 -9.28 5.85 14.96
C GLN A 181 -10.77 6.14 14.82
N LEU A 182 -11.36 5.86 13.65
CA LEU A 182 -12.81 5.97 13.43
C LEU A 182 -13.58 5.04 14.38
N GLY A 183 -13.13 3.79 14.53
CA GLY A 183 -13.76 2.82 15.44
C GLY A 183 -13.60 3.09 16.94
N LYS A 184 -12.84 4.12 17.36
CA LYS A 184 -12.68 4.52 18.76
C LYS A 184 -13.56 5.71 19.15
N HIS A 185 -14.29 6.28 18.20
CA HIS A 185 -15.19 7.41 18.40
C HIS A 185 -16.67 7.03 18.46
N ASP A 186 -16.98 5.73 18.44
CA ASP A 186 -18.27 5.13 18.79
C ASP A 186 -18.20 4.45 20.18
#